data_AF-A0A1A3A4N0-F1
#
_entry.id   AF-A0A1A3A4N0-F1
#
_cell.length_a   1.000
_cell.length_b   1.000
_cell.length_c   1.000
_cell.angle_alpha   90.00
_cell.angle_beta   90.00
_cell.angle_gamma   90.00
#
_symmetry.space_group_name_H-M   'P 1'
#
loop_
_entity.id
_entity.type
_entity.pdbx_description
1 polymer ?
#
loop_
_entity_poly.entity_id
_entity_poly.type
_entity_poly.pdbx_seq_one_letter_code
_entity_poly.pdbx_strand_id
1 'polypeptide(L)'
;MKSADLTVVAEAPARGAGLNQVIGLSVAAVVIAAVMLWVGHAHRTHRIEWLTRIADKMGEKFHRPNWVALPVLVFTTSIICALFGFIWDVSWHIGNGRDPGPLANPAHYFIIIGLFGIFVGGMLAVVLPFDKPGPAAVRITRDWHAPVGGVLMAGCGLYAMIGFPLDDIWHRIFGQDVTLWGPTHLMMIGGACFSLFAVLMLEREGEAHEAGEVYHGVFITFLRYLSFGGLFIGLSVYQIEFDFGVPQFRLVFQPMLIAAAAALAAVAARYTMGRGAAIIAALFAIALRGAVSLLVGPILGAPINWFPLYLGPALVVELVALTPLFKRPIAFGAVSGLAVGTVGLWLESLWIGAVYHYPWPTSMWGEALAMAVPVAVLTGVCGALFGLVLTGQRLPGRKVGIAAVALTVLVIGGAVANGLHILVPRQNTATVNLTDLPSPPGQRMVSADVQLNPPFVSDHPDWLTILSWQGRMQNNRGLMIDRLAKVGPGHYRSTQPVPVWGEWKTLLRVQDGRTMTAVPIWEPADDAIPAPEVPALASSTRPFVLEVTILQRERDQGAPTWLFTAGGIVVLILTLMVISALAWGAGRLNNAEQAPEPVEEKQPLPGAPRAA
;
A
#
# COMPACT_ATOMS: atom_id res chain seq x y z
N MET A 1 27.10 51.77 -5.46
CA MET A 1 26.73 50.39 -5.86
C MET A 1 26.58 49.58 -4.59
N LYS A 2 25.34 49.35 -4.13
CA LYS A 2 25.02 48.43 -3.04
C LYS A 2 24.59 47.12 -3.70
N SER A 3 25.23 46.02 -3.30
CA SER A 3 24.89 44.66 -3.71
C SER A 3 23.45 44.37 -3.32
N ALA A 4 22.66 43.94 -4.29
CA ALA A 4 21.35 43.37 -4.03
C ALA A 4 21.57 42.00 -3.41
N ASP A 5 21.31 41.89 -2.10
CA ASP A 5 21.15 40.61 -1.45
C ASP A 5 19.89 39.95 -2.04
N LEU A 6 20.10 38.93 -2.87
CA LEU A 6 19.08 37.96 -3.24
C LEU A 6 18.75 37.15 -1.98
N THR A 7 17.85 37.68 -1.15
CA THR A 7 17.09 36.83 -0.22
C THR A 7 16.29 35.85 -1.07
N VAL A 8 16.80 34.64 -1.19
CA VAL A 8 16.01 33.47 -1.62
C VAL A 8 14.90 33.33 -0.58
N VAL A 9 13.73 33.89 -0.91
CA VAL A 9 12.52 33.71 -0.11
C VAL A 9 12.28 32.21 -0.07
N ALA A 10 12.43 31.62 1.11
CA ALA A 10 12.01 30.25 1.34
C ALA A 10 10.51 30.18 1.00
N GLU A 11 10.18 29.42 -0.04
CA GLU A 11 8.79 29.06 -0.35
C GLU A 11 8.13 28.56 0.94
N ALA A 12 6.97 29.12 1.29
CA ALA A 12 6.21 28.62 2.43
C ALA A 12 5.98 27.11 2.20
N PRO A 13 6.08 26.26 3.24
CA PRO A 13 6.19 24.79 3.14
C PRO A 13 4.91 24.07 2.65
N ALA A 14 4.05 24.77 1.91
CA ALA A 14 2.77 24.30 1.40
C ALA A 14 2.80 23.81 -0.06
N ARG A 15 3.86 24.08 -0.83
CA ARG A 15 3.92 23.78 -2.28
C ARG A 15 5.17 23.00 -2.69
N GLY A 16 5.33 21.81 -2.10
CA GLY A 16 6.44 20.91 -2.37
C GLY A 16 7.70 21.23 -1.55
N ALA A 17 8.78 20.50 -1.82
CA ALA A 17 10.05 20.62 -1.15
C ALA A 17 10.79 21.90 -1.56
N GLY A 18 11.42 22.55 -0.57
CA GLY A 18 12.26 23.72 -0.82
C GLY A 18 13.42 23.39 -1.76
N LEU A 19 13.76 24.34 -2.64
CA LEU A 19 14.75 24.14 -3.73
C LEU A 19 16.11 23.60 -3.24
N ASN A 20 16.59 24.05 -2.07
CA ASN A 20 17.84 23.57 -1.48
C ASN A 20 17.81 22.06 -1.17
N GLN A 21 16.67 21.55 -0.69
CA GLN A 21 16.49 20.12 -0.42
C GLN A 21 16.41 19.32 -1.72
N VAL A 22 15.70 19.84 -2.74
CA VAL A 22 15.63 19.21 -4.07
C VAL A 22 17.02 19.09 -4.70
N ILE A 23 17.83 20.15 -4.66
CA ILE A 23 19.21 20.12 -5.16
C ILE A 23 20.07 19.13 -4.37
N GLY A 24 20.01 19.18 -3.03
CA GLY A 24 20.77 18.27 -2.17
C GLY A 24 20.44 16.80 -2.44
N LEU A 25 19.14 16.47 -2.51
CA LEU A 25 18.67 15.12 -2.82
C LEU A 25 19.05 14.69 -4.24
N SER A 26 19.00 15.60 -5.22
CA SER A 26 19.42 15.32 -6.60
C SER A 26 20.91 15.01 -6.69
N VAL A 27 21.77 15.79 -6.02
CA VAL A 27 23.22 15.54 -5.96
C VAL A 27 23.50 14.21 -5.27
N ALA A 28 22.87 13.94 -4.12
CA ALA A 28 23.00 12.67 -3.43
C ALA A 28 22.59 11.50 -4.32
N ALA A 29 21.46 11.61 -5.03
CA ALA A 29 20.98 10.59 -5.97
C ALA A 29 21.97 10.33 -7.11
N VAL A 30 22.57 11.37 -7.69
CA VAL A 30 23.59 11.24 -8.75
C VAL A 30 24.84 10.55 -8.22
N VAL A 31 25.33 10.93 -7.04
CA VAL A 31 26.50 10.31 -6.41
C VAL A 31 26.24 8.84 -6.12
N ILE A 32 25.10 8.52 -5.52
CA ILE A 32 24.70 7.14 -5.22
C ILE A 32 24.58 6.33 -6.51
N ALA A 33 23.93 6.87 -7.55
CA ALA A 33 23.81 6.21 -8.84
C ALA A 33 25.18 5.95 -9.48
N ALA A 34 26.11 6.92 -9.45
CA ALA A 34 27.46 6.76 -9.96
C ALA A 34 28.23 5.67 -9.21
N VAL A 35 28.11 5.62 -7.87
CA VAL A 35 28.71 4.55 -7.05
C VAL A 35 28.11 3.19 -7.39
N MET A 36 26.79 3.08 -7.50
CA MET A 36 26.13 1.81 -7.87
C MET A 36 26.55 1.33 -9.26
N LEU A 37 26.60 2.23 -10.25
CA LEU A 37 27.07 1.93 -11.59
C LEU A 37 28.54 1.49 -11.58
N TRP A 38 29.38 2.16 -10.80
CA TRP A 38 30.78 1.76 -10.64
C TRP A 38 30.92 0.38 -9.99
N VAL A 39 30.19 0.08 -8.90
CA VAL A 39 30.19 -1.24 -8.25
C VAL A 39 29.74 -2.31 -9.24
N GLY A 40 28.63 -2.08 -9.94
CA GLY A 40 28.11 -3.03 -10.93
C GLY A 40 29.10 -3.26 -12.08
N HIS A 41 29.67 -2.19 -12.64
CA HIS A 41 30.68 -2.30 -13.69
C HIS A 41 31.95 -3.02 -13.21
N ALA A 42 32.46 -2.68 -12.03
CA ALA A 42 33.65 -3.29 -11.45
C ALA A 42 33.40 -4.79 -11.17
N HIS A 43 32.22 -5.18 -10.67
CA HIS A 43 31.84 -6.58 -10.48
C HIS A 43 31.80 -7.33 -11.81
N ARG A 44 31.06 -6.79 -12.80
CA ARG A 44 30.91 -7.41 -14.12
C ARG A 44 32.21 -7.50 -14.93
N THR A 45 33.21 -6.69 -14.60
CA THR A 45 34.55 -6.72 -15.22
C THR A 45 35.59 -7.46 -14.35
N HIS A 46 35.15 -8.18 -13.32
CA HIS A 46 36.01 -8.93 -12.38
C HIS A 46 37.09 -8.08 -11.69
N ARG A 47 36.86 -6.77 -11.53
CA ARG A 47 37.79 -5.85 -10.84
C ARG A 47 37.61 -5.84 -9.32
N ILE A 48 36.48 -6.32 -8.82
CA ILE A 48 36.20 -6.50 -7.40
C ILE A 48 35.71 -7.92 -7.14
N GLU A 49 36.04 -8.47 -5.97
CA GLU A 49 35.61 -9.80 -5.54
C GLU A 49 34.82 -9.78 -4.23
N TRP A 50 34.87 -8.68 -3.48
CA TRP A 50 34.25 -8.59 -2.16
C TRP A 50 32.73 -8.80 -2.24
N LEU A 51 32.09 -8.35 -3.33
CA LEU A 51 30.66 -8.48 -3.53
C LEU A 51 30.27 -9.95 -3.71
N THR A 52 30.99 -10.68 -4.57
CA THR A 52 30.84 -12.13 -4.74
C THR A 52 31.08 -12.85 -3.42
N ARG A 53 32.14 -12.52 -2.68
CA ARG A 53 32.44 -13.16 -1.38
C ARG A 53 31.33 -12.98 -0.35
N ILE A 54 30.69 -11.80 -0.30
CA ILE A 54 29.54 -11.58 0.58
C ILE A 54 28.34 -12.38 0.10
N ALA A 55 28.05 -12.34 -1.21
CA ALA A 55 26.93 -13.04 -1.80
C ALA A 55 27.05 -14.57 -1.65
N ASP A 56 28.24 -15.14 -1.82
CA ASP A 56 28.52 -16.56 -1.66
C ASP A 56 28.35 -17.00 -0.21
N LYS A 57 28.86 -16.23 0.76
CA LYS A 57 28.61 -16.51 2.19
C LYS A 57 27.12 -16.53 2.52
N MET A 58 26.34 -15.65 1.91
CA MET A 58 24.89 -15.69 2.06
C MET A 58 24.32 -16.92 1.33
N GLY A 59 24.75 -17.22 0.10
CA GLY A 59 24.32 -18.40 -0.63
C GLY A 59 24.55 -19.71 0.14
N GLU A 60 25.73 -19.88 0.75
CA GLU A 60 26.07 -20.99 1.63
C GLU A 60 25.14 -21.05 2.85
N LYS A 61 24.96 -19.93 3.56
CA LYS A 61 24.10 -19.87 4.75
C LYS A 61 22.65 -20.19 4.43
N PHE A 62 22.15 -19.67 3.32
CA PHE A 62 20.75 -19.75 2.89
C PHE A 62 20.46 -20.95 1.99
N HIS A 63 21.47 -21.74 1.58
CA HIS A 63 21.34 -22.87 0.65
C HIS A 63 20.52 -22.48 -0.58
N ARG A 64 20.93 -21.35 -1.18
CA ARG A 64 20.33 -20.76 -2.38
C ARG A 64 21.43 -20.13 -3.22
N PRO A 65 21.21 -19.91 -4.53
CA PRO A 65 22.14 -19.16 -5.34
C PRO A 65 22.44 -17.78 -4.74
N ASN A 66 23.69 -17.34 -4.86
CA ASN A 66 24.17 -16.07 -4.27
C ASN A 66 23.36 -14.85 -4.77
N TRP A 67 22.88 -14.89 -6.02
CA TRP A 67 22.03 -13.90 -6.67
C TRP A 67 20.55 -13.96 -6.24
N VAL A 68 20.19 -14.89 -5.36
CA VAL A 68 18.89 -14.93 -4.66
C VAL A 68 19.09 -14.60 -3.18
N ALA A 69 20.01 -15.28 -2.51
CA ALA A 69 20.18 -15.19 -1.05
C ALA A 69 20.44 -13.77 -0.55
N LEU A 70 21.44 -13.08 -1.13
CA LEU A 70 21.77 -11.71 -0.73
C LEU A 70 20.65 -10.72 -1.12
N PRO A 71 20.13 -10.73 -2.36
CA PRO A 71 18.97 -9.91 -2.74
C PRO A 71 17.73 -10.07 -1.87
N VAL A 72 17.33 -11.30 -1.54
CA VAL A 72 16.16 -11.56 -0.68
C VAL A 72 16.37 -11.02 0.73
N LEU A 73 17.59 -11.14 1.28
CA LEU A 73 17.92 -10.57 2.60
C LEU A 73 17.84 -9.04 2.59
N VAL A 74 18.44 -8.41 1.57
CA VAL A 74 18.39 -6.95 1.38
C VAL A 74 16.93 -6.51 1.23
N PHE A 75 16.17 -7.18 0.37
CA PHE A 75 14.75 -6.94 0.15
C PHE A 75 13.95 -7.03 1.45
N THR A 76 14.05 -8.13 2.18
CA THR A 76 13.27 -8.40 3.40
C THR A 76 13.53 -7.34 4.47
N THR A 77 14.80 -6.98 4.67
CA THR A 77 15.17 -5.92 5.60
C THR A 77 14.59 -4.57 5.16
N SER A 78 14.64 -4.30 3.87
CA SER A 78 14.23 -3.01 3.29
C SER A 78 12.72 -2.83 3.27
N ILE A 79 11.95 -3.86 2.95
CA ILE A 79 10.47 -3.80 2.95
C ILE A 79 9.92 -3.66 4.38
N ILE A 80 10.54 -4.29 5.38
CA ILE A 80 10.17 -4.12 6.80
C ILE A 80 10.50 -2.70 7.28
N CYS A 81 11.67 -2.19 6.89
CA CYS A 81 12.08 -0.80 7.15
C CYS A 81 11.08 0.19 6.54
N ALA A 82 10.72 0.01 5.25
CA ALA A 82 9.74 0.83 4.57
C ALA A 82 8.36 0.76 5.21
N LEU A 83 7.91 -0.45 5.61
CA LEU A 83 6.64 -0.63 6.31
C LEU A 83 6.60 0.15 7.63
N PHE A 84 7.63 0.03 8.46
CA PHE A 84 7.72 0.78 9.72
C PHE A 84 7.67 2.30 9.46
N GLY A 85 8.50 2.78 8.53
CA GLY A 85 8.51 4.18 8.13
C GLY A 85 7.15 4.66 7.66
N PHE A 86 6.50 3.92 6.77
CA PHE A 86 5.20 4.27 6.21
C PHE A 86 4.08 4.37 7.25
N ILE A 87 3.98 3.42 8.19
CA ILE A 87 2.95 3.50 9.25
C ILE A 87 3.21 4.66 10.20
N TRP A 88 4.48 4.88 10.53
CA TRP A 88 4.86 6.01 11.36
C TRP A 88 4.56 7.34 10.68
N ASP A 89 4.84 7.45 9.38
CA ASP A 89 4.61 8.63 8.57
C ASP A 89 3.14 9.03 8.51
N VAL A 90 2.26 8.07 8.20
CA VAL A 90 0.81 8.30 8.20
C VAL A 90 0.34 8.75 9.59
N SER A 91 0.82 8.10 10.65
CA SER A 91 0.49 8.49 12.02
C SER A 91 0.98 9.91 12.33
N TRP A 92 2.17 10.26 11.85
CA TRP A 92 2.78 11.58 12.00
C TRP A 92 1.92 12.66 11.37
N HIS A 93 1.48 12.47 10.13
CA HIS A 93 0.63 13.44 9.45
C HIS A 93 -0.77 13.57 10.06
N ILE A 94 -1.34 12.48 10.59
CA ILE A 94 -2.60 12.53 11.32
C ILE A 94 -2.45 13.33 12.63
N GLY A 95 -1.35 13.11 13.35
CA GLY A 95 -1.12 13.73 14.66
C GLY A 95 -0.60 15.17 14.60
N ASN A 96 0.41 15.43 13.76
CA ASN A 96 1.14 16.71 13.71
C ASN A 96 0.79 17.58 12.50
N GLY A 97 0.18 17.02 11.45
CA GLY A 97 -0.08 17.73 10.21
C GLY A 97 1.09 17.74 9.22
N ARG A 98 1.20 18.81 8.43
CA ARG A 98 2.18 18.91 7.34
C ARG A 98 3.63 19.03 7.82
N ASP A 99 4.55 18.57 6.98
CA ASP A 99 5.98 18.71 7.24
C ASP A 99 6.56 20.00 6.64
N PRO A 100 7.57 20.60 7.30
CA PRO A 100 8.36 21.70 6.72
C PRO A 100 9.15 21.31 5.46
N GLY A 101 9.30 20.02 5.17
CA GLY A 101 9.96 19.48 3.99
C GLY A 101 10.23 17.97 4.11
N PRO A 102 10.60 17.29 3.01
CA PRO A 102 10.78 15.84 2.94
C PRO A 102 11.81 15.25 3.91
N LEU A 103 12.74 16.05 4.45
CA LEU A 103 13.76 15.57 5.39
C LEU A 103 13.46 15.92 6.86
N ALA A 104 12.32 16.57 7.13
CA ALA A 104 11.96 17.02 8.48
C ALA A 104 11.33 15.91 9.33
N ASN A 105 10.67 14.94 8.69
CA ASN A 105 10.01 13.83 9.35
C ASN A 105 10.94 12.60 9.39
N PRO A 106 11.29 12.10 10.59
CA PRO A 106 12.15 10.93 10.74
C PRO A 106 11.64 9.68 10.02
N ALA A 107 10.31 9.53 9.88
CA ALA A 107 9.69 8.39 9.22
C ALA A 107 10.06 8.30 7.74
N HIS A 108 10.23 9.45 7.06
CA HIS A 108 10.63 9.50 5.65
C HIS A 108 11.96 8.81 5.37
N TYR A 109 12.93 8.87 6.30
CA TYR A 109 14.22 8.22 6.11
C TYR A 109 14.07 6.69 6.02
N PHE A 110 13.20 6.09 6.83
CA PHE A 110 12.92 4.66 6.78
C PHE A 110 12.22 4.26 5.48
N ILE A 111 11.30 5.09 4.99
CA ILE A 111 10.64 4.88 3.70
C ILE A 111 11.67 4.97 2.56
N ILE A 112 12.46 6.05 2.49
CA ILE A 112 13.44 6.28 1.43
C ILE A 112 14.49 5.16 1.41
N ILE A 113 15.07 4.82 2.57
CA ILE A 113 16.07 3.75 2.69
C ILE A 113 15.45 2.40 2.32
N GLY A 114 14.22 2.12 2.77
CA GLY A 114 13.54 0.87 2.47
C GLY A 114 13.17 0.73 0.99
N LEU A 115 12.60 1.75 0.36
CA LEU A 115 12.26 1.71 -1.07
C LEU A 115 13.52 1.65 -1.95
N PHE A 116 14.56 2.41 -1.59
CA PHE A 116 15.86 2.31 -2.25
C PHE A 116 16.49 0.92 -2.08
N GLY A 117 16.39 0.34 -0.88
CA GLY A 117 16.87 -1.00 -0.60
C GLY A 117 16.16 -2.10 -1.42
N ILE A 118 14.86 -1.93 -1.72
CA ILE A 118 14.14 -2.82 -2.66
C ILE A 118 14.75 -2.73 -4.06
N PHE A 119 14.99 -1.51 -4.56
CA PHE A 119 15.65 -1.30 -5.85
C PHE A 119 17.06 -1.92 -5.88
N VAL A 120 17.85 -1.70 -4.83
CA VAL A 120 19.20 -2.28 -4.68
C VAL A 120 19.13 -3.80 -4.64
N GLY A 121 18.18 -4.39 -3.91
CA GLY A 121 17.96 -5.84 -3.87
C GLY A 121 17.72 -6.41 -5.27
N GLY A 122 16.84 -5.79 -6.05
CA GLY A 122 16.61 -6.16 -7.44
C GLY A 122 17.86 -6.02 -8.31
N MET A 123 18.56 -4.88 -8.22
CA MET A 123 19.79 -4.65 -8.98
C MET A 123 20.93 -5.61 -8.61
N LEU A 124 21.04 -6.01 -7.35
CA LEU A 124 21.98 -7.05 -6.91
C LEU A 124 21.66 -8.38 -7.60
N ALA A 125 20.39 -8.79 -7.65
CA ALA A 125 19.97 -10.01 -8.36
C ALA A 125 20.30 -9.94 -9.86
N VAL A 126 20.21 -8.76 -10.47
CA VAL A 126 20.52 -8.54 -11.90
C VAL A 126 22.03 -8.57 -12.18
N VAL A 127 22.86 -8.05 -11.27
CA VAL A 127 24.31 -7.84 -11.48
C VAL A 127 25.16 -9.03 -11.05
N LEU A 128 24.78 -9.71 -9.97
CA LEU A 128 25.57 -10.78 -9.35
C LEU A 128 25.90 -11.97 -10.28
N PRO A 129 24.96 -12.57 -11.05
CA PRO A 129 25.23 -13.81 -11.75
C PRO A 129 26.14 -13.59 -12.97
N PHE A 130 27.32 -14.22 -13.00
CA PHE A 130 28.22 -14.18 -14.17
C PHE A 130 27.65 -14.98 -15.35
N ASP A 131 27.13 -16.16 -15.06
CA ASP A 131 26.48 -17.06 -16.00
C ASP A 131 24.97 -16.81 -16.11
N LYS A 132 24.29 -17.54 -17.00
CA LYS A 132 22.85 -17.42 -17.20
C LYS A 132 22.08 -17.92 -15.96
N PRO A 133 21.31 -17.06 -15.26
CA PRO A 133 20.57 -17.44 -14.05
C PRO A 133 19.26 -18.16 -14.41
N GLY A 134 19.38 -19.43 -14.80
CA GLY A 134 18.26 -20.31 -15.11
C GLY A 134 17.63 -20.11 -16.49
N PRO A 135 16.66 -20.96 -16.86
CA PRO A 135 16.10 -21.02 -18.22
C PRO A 135 15.25 -19.78 -18.56
N ALA A 136 14.64 -19.15 -17.57
CA ALA A 136 13.77 -17.98 -17.73
C ALA A 136 14.52 -16.65 -17.89
N ALA A 137 15.84 -16.62 -17.72
CA ALA A 137 16.62 -15.40 -17.62
C ALA A 137 16.36 -14.41 -18.77
N VAL A 138 16.31 -13.12 -18.45
CA VAL A 138 16.18 -12.01 -19.40
C VAL A 138 17.57 -11.69 -19.96
N ARG A 139 17.70 -11.67 -21.28
CA ARG A 139 18.94 -11.26 -21.95
C ARG A 139 19.06 -9.73 -21.93
N ILE A 140 20.09 -9.22 -21.28
CA ILE A 140 20.39 -7.77 -21.21
C ILE A 140 21.35 -7.36 -22.31
N THR A 141 22.46 -8.11 -22.48
CA THR A 141 23.42 -7.93 -23.58
C THR A 141 23.72 -9.27 -24.23
N ARG A 142 24.78 -9.36 -25.06
CA ARG A 142 25.17 -10.63 -25.66
C ARG A 142 25.54 -11.68 -24.61
N ASP A 143 26.24 -11.24 -23.56
CA ASP A 143 26.88 -12.09 -22.55
C ASP A 143 26.38 -11.81 -21.12
N TRP A 144 25.31 -11.02 -20.98
CA TRP A 144 24.71 -10.71 -19.68
C TRP A 144 23.24 -11.09 -19.66
N HIS A 145 22.89 -11.95 -18.70
CA HIS A 145 21.54 -12.41 -18.44
C HIS A 145 21.19 -12.15 -16.98
N ALA A 146 19.92 -11.84 -16.71
CA ALA A 146 19.42 -11.50 -15.39
C ALA A 146 18.17 -12.33 -15.04
N PRO A 147 17.95 -12.68 -13.77
CA PRO A 147 16.74 -13.37 -13.35
C PRO A 147 15.51 -12.45 -13.50
N VAL A 148 14.37 -13.02 -13.86
CA VAL A 148 13.13 -12.28 -14.10
C VAL A 148 12.66 -11.58 -12.83
N GLY A 149 12.67 -12.28 -11.69
CA GLY A 149 12.30 -11.73 -10.40
C GLY A 149 13.19 -10.56 -9.98
N GLY A 150 14.49 -10.62 -10.28
CA GLY A 150 15.43 -9.52 -10.01
C GLY A 150 15.13 -8.27 -10.83
N VAL A 151 14.90 -8.43 -12.14
CA VAL A 151 14.53 -7.32 -13.04
C VAL A 151 13.21 -6.69 -12.60
N LEU A 152 12.21 -7.50 -12.25
CA LEU A 152 10.91 -7.00 -11.79
C LEU A 152 11.01 -6.29 -10.44
N MET A 153 11.81 -6.82 -9.51
CA MET A 153 12.03 -6.19 -8.20
C MET A 153 12.71 -4.84 -8.34
N ALA A 154 13.73 -4.74 -9.19
CA ALA A 154 14.37 -3.46 -9.53
C ALA A 154 13.36 -2.50 -10.17
N GLY A 155 12.54 -2.98 -11.12
CA GLY A 155 11.48 -2.18 -11.73
C GLY A 155 10.45 -1.65 -10.72
N CYS A 156 10.03 -2.48 -9.76
CA CYS A 156 9.10 -2.10 -8.70
C CYS A 156 9.71 -1.06 -7.75
N GLY A 157 10.97 -1.25 -7.34
CA GLY A 157 11.70 -0.28 -6.53
C GLY A 157 11.90 1.06 -7.25
N LEU A 158 12.26 1.03 -8.54
CA LEU A 158 12.39 2.23 -9.36
C LEU A 158 11.05 2.96 -9.51
N TYR A 159 9.97 2.23 -9.77
CA TYR A 159 8.61 2.79 -9.83
C TYR A 159 8.23 3.47 -8.52
N ALA A 160 8.54 2.86 -7.37
CA ALA A 160 8.32 3.48 -6.06
C ALA A 160 9.16 4.76 -5.90
N MET A 161 10.44 4.71 -6.25
CA MET A 161 11.36 5.85 -6.11
C MET A 161 11.02 7.04 -7.02
N ILE A 162 10.55 6.79 -8.24
CA ILE A 162 10.07 7.84 -9.15
C ILE A 162 8.82 8.53 -8.58
N GLY A 163 8.08 7.86 -7.69
CA GLY A 163 6.97 8.44 -6.94
C GLY A 163 7.37 9.74 -6.24
N PHE A 164 8.50 9.79 -5.52
CA PHE A 164 8.92 11.00 -4.77
C PHE A 164 9.10 12.28 -5.60
N PRO A 165 9.89 12.31 -6.69
CA PRO A 165 10.00 13.52 -7.51
C PRO A 165 8.70 13.85 -8.24
N LEU A 166 7.89 12.85 -8.62
CA LEU A 166 6.57 13.12 -9.18
C LEU A 166 5.60 13.69 -8.16
N ASP A 167 5.72 13.29 -6.89
CA ASP A 167 4.94 13.79 -5.76
C ASP A 167 5.26 15.26 -5.47
N ASP A 168 6.54 15.64 -5.52
CA ASP A 168 6.95 17.05 -5.44
C ASP A 168 6.34 17.88 -6.58
N ILE A 169 6.38 17.38 -7.82
CA ILE A 169 5.75 18.03 -8.97
C ILE A 169 4.23 18.11 -8.77
N TRP A 170 3.62 17.04 -8.27
CA TRP A 170 2.18 16.96 -8.00
C TRP A 170 1.76 18.03 -7.00
N HIS A 171 2.46 18.15 -5.87
CA HIS A 171 2.18 19.15 -4.85
C HIS A 171 2.40 20.59 -5.32
N ARG A 172 3.38 20.83 -6.21
CA ARG A 172 3.57 22.17 -6.83
C ARG A 172 2.39 22.56 -7.72
N ILE A 173 1.78 21.60 -8.40
CA ILE A 173 0.67 21.85 -9.34
C ILE A 173 -0.68 21.89 -8.62
N PHE A 174 -0.91 20.97 -7.68
CA PHE A 174 -2.23 20.70 -7.09
C PHE A 174 -2.31 21.00 -5.58
N GLY A 175 -1.23 21.44 -4.93
CA GLY A 175 -1.16 21.53 -3.48
C GLY A 175 -0.95 20.17 -2.80
N GLN A 176 -0.77 20.16 -1.47
CA GLN A 176 -0.49 18.94 -0.72
C GLN A 176 -1.77 18.10 -0.54
N ASP A 177 -1.74 16.85 -0.99
CA ASP A 177 -2.78 15.86 -0.77
C ASP A 177 -2.40 14.95 0.39
N VAL A 178 -2.97 15.22 1.56
CA VAL A 178 -2.75 14.44 2.80
C VAL A 178 -3.52 13.12 2.84
N THR A 179 -4.01 12.63 1.70
CA THR A 179 -4.66 11.31 1.58
C THR A 179 -3.68 10.27 1.10
N LEU A 180 -3.86 9.05 1.59
CA LEU A 180 -3.14 7.89 1.09
C LEU A 180 -3.34 7.66 -0.42
N TRP A 181 -4.52 7.99 -0.94
CA TRP A 181 -4.86 7.72 -2.35
C TRP A 181 -4.46 8.86 -3.29
N GLY A 182 -3.54 9.72 -2.87
CA GLY A 182 -2.82 10.61 -3.77
C GLY A 182 -2.21 9.79 -4.92
N PRO A 183 -2.37 10.17 -6.20
CA PRO A 183 -1.93 9.34 -7.31
C PRO A 183 -0.44 8.95 -7.23
N THR A 184 0.42 9.88 -6.83
CA THR A 184 1.86 9.64 -6.61
C THR A 184 2.15 8.79 -5.37
N HIS A 185 1.36 8.92 -4.30
CA HIS A 185 1.41 8.03 -3.13
C HIS A 185 1.13 6.58 -3.53
N LEU A 186 0.12 6.34 -4.38
CA LEU A 186 -0.20 5.01 -4.91
C LEU A 186 0.97 4.40 -5.70
N MET A 187 1.85 5.22 -6.30
CA MET A 187 3.06 4.71 -6.94
C MET A 187 4.08 4.21 -5.93
N MET A 188 4.36 5.00 -4.88
CA MET A 188 5.32 4.64 -3.83
C MET A 188 4.87 3.36 -3.09
N ILE A 189 3.61 3.34 -2.68
CA ILE A 189 2.97 2.21 -2.00
C ILE A 189 2.89 1.00 -2.94
N GLY A 190 2.47 1.23 -4.18
CA GLY A 190 2.33 0.19 -5.19
C GLY A 190 3.65 -0.47 -5.55
N GLY A 191 4.74 0.28 -5.69
CA GLY A 191 6.06 -0.29 -5.95
C GLY A 191 6.53 -1.23 -4.86
N ALA A 192 6.37 -0.83 -3.59
CA ALA A 192 6.65 -1.71 -2.46
C ALA A 192 5.74 -2.96 -2.46
N CYS A 193 4.44 -2.79 -2.66
CA CYS A 193 3.47 -3.89 -2.74
C CYS A 193 3.84 -4.90 -3.85
N PHE A 194 4.05 -4.41 -5.07
CA PHE A 194 4.30 -5.23 -6.25
C PHE A 194 5.64 -5.97 -6.19
N SER A 195 6.64 -5.41 -5.49
CA SER A 195 7.93 -6.07 -5.29
C SER A 195 7.84 -7.40 -4.53
N LEU A 196 6.78 -7.62 -3.73
CA LEU A 196 6.52 -8.91 -3.06
C LEU A 196 6.17 -10.04 -4.04
N PHE A 197 5.57 -9.73 -5.19
CA PHE A 197 5.41 -10.72 -6.26
C PHE A 197 6.75 -11.05 -6.89
N ALA A 198 7.60 -10.03 -7.10
CA ALA A 198 8.90 -10.17 -7.70
C ALA A 198 9.88 -10.98 -6.83
N VAL A 199 9.89 -10.79 -5.51
CA VAL A 199 10.73 -11.58 -4.59
C VAL A 199 10.32 -13.05 -4.59
N LEU A 200 9.03 -13.36 -4.57
CA LEU A 200 8.54 -14.75 -4.61
C LEU A 200 8.91 -15.44 -5.93
N MET A 201 8.89 -14.70 -7.05
CA MET A 201 9.37 -15.20 -8.33
C MET A 201 10.90 -15.41 -8.34
N LEU A 202 11.67 -14.51 -7.73
CA LEU A 202 13.12 -14.64 -7.61
C LEU A 202 13.50 -15.87 -6.76
N GLU A 203 12.81 -16.09 -5.64
CA GLU A 203 12.97 -17.30 -4.82
C GLU A 203 12.66 -18.56 -5.62
N ARG A 204 11.59 -18.55 -6.42
CA ARG A 204 11.23 -19.67 -7.32
C ARG A 204 12.33 -19.94 -8.36
N GLU A 205 12.87 -18.91 -8.99
CA GLU A 205 13.99 -19.04 -9.93
C GLU A 205 15.23 -19.66 -9.27
N GLY A 206 15.50 -19.27 -8.02
CA GLY A 206 16.57 -19.88 -7.22
C GLY A 206 16.34 -21.37 -6.95
N GLU A 207 15.12 -21.76 -6.59
CA GLU A 207 14.74 -23.16 -6.37
C GLU A 207 14.83 -23.98 -7.66
N ALA A 208 14.45 -23.42 -8.81
CA ALA A 208 14.55 -24.10 -10.10
C ALA A 208 16.00 -24.29 -10.57
N HIS A 209 16.93 -23.44 -10.12
CA HIS A 209 18.34 -23.52 -10.46
C HIS A 209 19.06 -24.67 -9.74
N GLU A 210 18.61 -25.03 -8.53
CA GLU A 210 19.14 -26.17 -7.79
C GLU A 210 18.44 -27.45 -8.28
N ALA A 211 18.99 -28.08 -9.32
CA ALA A 211 18.47 -29.30 -9.96
C ALA A 211 18.42 -30.57 -9.05
N GLY A 212 18.54 -30.43 -7.72
CA GLY A 212 18.53 -31.50 -6.72
C GLY A 212 17.40 -31.36 -5.69
N GLU A 213 17.49 -32.08 -4.55
CA GLU A 213 16.56 -31.89 -3.43
C GLU A 213 16.70 -30.46 -2.87
N VAL A 214 15.74 -29.60 -3.18
CA VAL A 214 15.69 -28.23 -2.66
C VAL A 214 15.72 -28.27 -1.13
N TYR A 215 16.75 -27.67 -0.53
CA TYR A 215 16.85 -27.59 0.93
C TYR A 215 15.75 -26.67 1.48
N HIS A 216 14.93 -27.22 2.37
CA HIS A 216 13.85 -26.51 3.07
C HIS A 216 14.16 -26.39 4.57
N GLY A 217 15.27 -25.72 4.89
CA GLY A 217 15.59 -25.40 6.29
C GLY A 217 14.49 -24.57 6.95
N VAL A 218 14.40 -24.65 8.28
CA VAL A 218 13.40 -23.94 9.09
C VAL A 218 13.41 -22.43 8.81
N PHE A 219 14.61 -21.84 8.70
CA PHE A 219 14.76 -20.40 8.48
C PHE A 219 14.35 -19.95 7.07
N ILE A 220 14.64 -20.75 6.03
CA ILE A 220 14.24 -20.44 4.64
C ILE A 220 12.72 -20.54 4.51
N THR A 221 12.15 -21.60 5.10
CA THR A 221 10.70 -21.79 5.19
C THR A 221 10.04 -20.61 5.91
N PHE A 222 10.64 -20.16 7.03
CA PHE A 222 10.21 -18.97 7.75
C PHE A 222 10.21 -17.71 6.88
N LEU A 223 11.30 -17.44 6.14
CA LEU A 223 11.38 -16.27 5.25
C LEU A 223 10.34 -16.32 4.13
N ARG A 224 10.09 -17.50 3.56
CA ARG A 224 9.06 -17.67 2.53
C ARG A 224 7.64 -17.44 3.09
N TYR A 225 7.35 -17.92 4.29
CA TYR A 225 6.11 -17.57 4.99
C TYR A 225 6.01 -16.08 5.30
N LEU A 226 7.13 -15.45 5.67
CA LEU A 226 7.21 -14.00 5.89
C LEU A 226 6.94 -13.23 4.59
N SER A 227 7.40 -13.68 3.43
CA SER A 227 7.07 -13.09 2.12
C SER A 227 5.56 -13.17 1.81
N PHE A 228 4.90 -14.29 2.14
CA PHE A 228 3.43 -14.39 2.01
C PHE A 228 2.68 -13.55 3.03
N GLY A 229 3.15 -13.45 4.28
CA GLY A 229 2.62 -12.49 5.26
C GLY A 229 2.82 -11.05 4.80
N GLY A 230 3.96 -10.77 4.18
CA GLY A 230 4.27 -9.52 3.48
C GLY A 230 3.26 -9.25 2.36
N LEU A 231 2.84 -10.26 1.60
CA LEU A 231 1.83 -10.12 0.54
C LEU A 231 0.45 -9.69 1.09
N PHE A 232 0.01 -10.23 2.24
CA PHE A 232 -1.17 -9.72 2.93
C PHE A 232 -0.98 -8.24 3.30
N ILE A 233 0.15 -7.89 3.92
CA ILE A 233 0.44 -6.53 4.35
C ILE A 233 0.49 -5.57 3.16
N GLY A 234 1.29 -5.87 2.14
CA GLY A 234 1.51 -5.02 0.98
C GLY A 234 0.25 -4.80 0.15
N LEU A 235 -0.69 -5.75 0.12
CA LEU A 235 -2.00 -5.52 -0.50
C LEU A 235 -2.97 -4.77 0.44
N SER A 236 -2.73 -4.83 1.76
CA SER A 236 -3.54 -4.15 2.78
C SER A 236 -3.18 -2.69 3.05
N VAL A 237 -2.05 -2.18 2.55
CA VAL A 237 -1.64 -0.80 2.91
C VAL A 237 -2.57 0.27 2.33
N TYR A 238 -3.29 0.00 1.25
CA TYR A 238 -4.25 0.92 0.61
C TYR A 238 -5.47 1.30 1.47
N GLN A 239 -5.68 0.64 2.61
CA GLN A 239 -6.81 0.87 3.51
C GLN A 239 -6.37 1.50 4.84
N ILE A 240 -5.13 2.00 4.94
CA ILE A 240 -4.59 2.50 6.21
C ILE A 240 -5.43 3.61 6.85
N GLU A 241 -6.10 4.43 6.05
CA GLU A 241 -6.93 5.51 6.60
C GLU A 241 -8.12 4.96 7.41
N PHE A 242 -8.63 3.77 7.05
CA PHE A 242 -9.64 3.07 7.84
C PHE A 242 -9.05 2.57 9.16
N ASP A 243 -7.80 2.11 9.16
CA ASP A 243 -7.08 1.61 10.34
C ASP A 243 -6.98 2.65 11.46
N PHE A 244 -6.83 3.93 11.08
CA PHE A 244 -6.79 5.07 12.01
C PHE A 244 -8.15 5.70 12.30
N GLY A 245 -9.21 5.36 11.54
CA GLY A 245 -10.50 6.02 11.66
C GLY A 245 -10.54 7.41 11.01
N VAL A 246 -9.74 7.64 9.97
CA VAL A 246 -9.79 8.86 9.15
C VAL A 246 -10.02 8.57 7.66
N PRO A 247 -10.85 7.58 7.25
CA PRO A 247 -11.04 7.26 5.85
C PRO A 247 -11.67 8.43 5.10
N GLN A 248 -11.10 8.83 3.96
CA GLN A 248 -11.66 9.87 3.09
C GLN A 248 -12.61 9.30 2.01
N PHE A 249 -13.02 8.04 2.18
CA PHE A 249 -13.85 7.28 1.24
C PHE A 249 -15.02 6.64 1.95
N ARG A 250 -16.01 6.20 1.16
CA ARG A 250 -17.19 5.51 1.68
C ARG A 250 -16.79 4.22 2.40
N LEU A 251 -17.38 3.98 3.58
CA LEU A 251 -17.13 2.78 4.40
C LEU A 251 -17.21 1.44 3.63
N VAL A 252 -18.11 1.36 2.64
CA VAL A 252 -18.29 0.18 1.76
C VAL A 252 -17.03 -0.24 0.98
N PHE A 253 -16.07 0.67 0.88
CA PHE A 253 -14.82 0.43 0.18
C PHE A 253 -13.89 -0.53 0.95
N GLN A 254 -13.88 -0.46 2.29
CA GLN A 254 -12.97 -1.25 3.13
C GLN A 254 -13.19 -2.78 3.01
N PRO A 255 -14.42 -3.34 3.09
CA PRO A 255 -14.62 -4.78 2.88
C PRO A 255 -14.09 -5.28 1.54
N MET A 256 -14.25 -4.50 0.46
CA MET A 256 -13.75 -4.88 -0.86
C MET A 256 -12.21 -4.95 -0.88
N LEU A 257 -11.52 -3.96 -0.29
CA LEU A 257 -10.05 -3.94 -0.21
C LEU A 257 -9.52 -5.13 0.62
N ILE A 258 -10.15 -5.41 1.76
CA ILE A 258 -9.83 -6.58 2.61
C ILE A 258 -9.98 -7.87 1.81
N ALA A 259 -11.12 -8.07 1.13
CA ALA A 259 -11.38 -9.30 0.40
C ALA A 259 -10.43 -9.47 -0.81
N ALA A 260 -10.09 -8.38 -1.51
CA ALA A 260 -9.10 -8.38 -2.59
C ALA A 260 -7.75 -8.92 -2.11
N ALA A 261 -7.20 -8.30 -1.06
CA ALA A 261 -5.91 -8.66 -0.48
C ALA A 261 -5.92 -10.10 0.05
N ALA A 262 -6.95 -10.45 0.82
CA ALA A 262 -7.05 -11.74 1.47
C ALA A 262 -7.18 -12.89 0.48
N ALA A 263 -8.06 -12.77 -0.52
CA ALA A 263 -8.29 -13.85 -1.48
C ALA A 263 -7.04 -14.14 -2.31
N LEU A 264 -6.30 -13.11 -2.75
CA LEU A 264 -5.05 -13.29 -3.48
C LEU A 264 -4.00 -13.96 -2.59
N ALA A 265 -3.69 -13.35 -1.44
CA ALA A 265 -2.59 -13.77 -0.58
C ALA A 265 -2.84 -15.14 0.04
N ALA A 266 -4.05 -15.41 0.56
CA ALA A 266 -4.40 -16.68 1.17
C ALA A 266 -4.36 -17.84 0.16
N VAL A 267 -4.94 -17.65 -1.04
CA VAL A 267 -4.95 -18.68 -2.08
C VAL A 267 -3.52 -18.95 -2.56
N ALA A 268 -2.73 -17.91 -2.82
CA ALA A 268 -1.34 -18.07 -3.25
C ALA A 268 -0.49 -18.78 -2.19
N ALA A 269 -0.63 -18.40 -0.91
CA ALA A 269 0.06 -19.03 0.21
C ALA A 269 -0.33 -20.51 0.35
N ARG A 270 -1.63 -20.81 0.36
CA ARG A 270 -2.14 -22.19 0.48
C ARG A 270 -1.67 -23.07 -0.67
N TYR A 271 -1.71 -22.55 -1.88
CA TYR A 271 -1.32 -23.32 -3.06
C TYR A 271 0.18 -23.58 -3.11
N THR A 272 1.00 -22.63 -2.64
CA THR A 272 2.47 -22.70 -2.73
C THR A 272 3.09 -23.46 -1.56
N MET A 273 2.66 -23.17 -0.33
CA MET A 273 3.32 -23.64 0.90
C MET A 273 2.60 -24.82 1.58
N GLY A 274 1.44 -25.23 1.06
CA GLY A 274 0.74 -26.42 1.56
C GLY A 274 -0.23 -26.13 2.71
N ARG A 275 -0.53 -27.16 3.51
CA ARG A 275 -1.66 -27.15 4.47
C ARG A 275 -1.39 -26.17 5.62
N GLY A 276 -2.39 -25.34 5.95
CA GLY A 276 -2.28 -24.35 7.02
C GLY A 276 -1.53 -23.08 6.63
N ALA A 277 -0.98 -23.01 5.41
CA ALA A 277 -0.14 -21.91 5.00
C ALA A 277 -0.87 -20.56 4.92
N ALA A 278 -2.16 -20.54 4.57
CA ALA A 278 -2.92 -19.29 4.55
C ALA A 278 -3.03 -18.71 5.97
N ILE A 279 -3.27 -19.56 6.96
CA ILE A 279 -3.38 -19.16 8.36
C ILE A 279 -2.01 -18.72 8.90
N ILE A 280 -0.95 -19.48 8.63
CA ILE A 280 0.40 -19.13 9.06
C ILE A 280 0.83 -17.76 8.48
N ALA A 281 0.60 -17.52 7.19
CA ALA A 281 0.89 -16.24 6.56
C ALA A 281 0.08 -15.09 7.16
N ALA A 282 -1.21 -15.28 7.45
CA ALA A 282 -2.03 -14.29 8.16
C ALA A 282 -1.51 -14.01 9.57
N LEU A 283 -1.08 -15.02 10.32
CA LEU A 283 -0.47 -14.85 11.64
C LEU A 283 0.85 -14.07 11.58
N PHE A 284 1.67 -14.30 10.56
CA PHE A 284 2.86 -13.46 10.31
C PHE A 284 2.50 -12.02 10.00
N ALA A 285 1.49 -11.80 9.18
CA ALA A 285 0.99 -10.47 8.87
C ALA A 285 0.53 -9.74 10.15
N ILE A 286 -0.24 -10.43 11.01
CA ILE A 286 -0.68 -9.93 12.32
C ILE A 286 0.51 -9.63 13.22
N ALA A 287 1.47 -10.53 13.35
CA ALA A 287 2.62 -10.35 14.23
C ALA A 287 3.44 -9.13 13.81
N LEU A 288 3.72 -8.97 12.51
CA LEU A 288 4.50 -7.85 11.99
C LEU A 288 3.73 -6.52 12.09
N ARG A 289 2.46 -6.49 11.68
CA ARG A 289 1.60 -5.29 11.81
C ARG A 289 1.37 -4.91 13.26
N GLY A 290 1.18 -5.89 14.14
CA GLY A 290 1.04 -5.71 15.58
C GLY A 290 2.31 -5.13 16.21
N ALA A 291 3.48 -5.63 15.83
CA ALA A 291 4.75 -5.07 16.29
C ALA A 291 4.92 -3.61 15.83
N VAL A 292 4.64 -3.31 14.56
CA VAL A 292 4.72 -1.93 14.04
C VAL A 292 3.70 -1.02 14.72
N SER A 293 2.45 -1.46 14.88
CA SER A 293 1.40 -0.70 15.58
C SER A 293 1.77 -0.41 17.05
N LEU A 294 2.35 -1.38 17.75
CA LEU A 294 2.86 -1.22 19.12
C LEU A 294 4.02 -0.21 19.20
N LEU A 295 4.95 -0.28 18.25
CA LEU A 295 6.09 0.63 18.17
C LEU A 295 5.63 2.07 17.85
N VAL A 296 4.79 2.24 16.84
CA VAL A 296 4.38 3.55 16.37
C VAL A 296 3.39 4.22 17.31
N GLY A 297 2.32 3.51 17.70
CA GLY A 297 1.30 4.08 18.54
C GLY A 297 1.78 4.24 19.98
N PRO A 298 1.77 3.18 20.81
CA PRO A 298 2.15 3.27 22.22
C PRO A 298 3.58 3.76 22.51
N ILE A 299 4.60 3.26 21.80
CA ILE A 299 6.00 3.52 22.15
C ILE A 299 6.47 4.89 21.65
N LEU A 300 6.18 5.26 20.40
CA LEU A 300 6.52 6.57 19.84
C LEU A 300 5.48 7.66 20.14
N GLY A 301 4.35 7.30 20.76
CA GLY A 301 3.31 8.25 21.16
C GLY A 301 2.47 8.79 20.00
N ALA A 302 2.46 8.10 18.85
CA ALA A 302 1.66 8.50 17.69
C ALA A 302 0.20 8.01 17.78
N PRO A 303 -0.71 8.45 16.88
CA PRO A 303 -2.04 7.88 16.74
C PRO A 303 -2.00 6.34 16.70
N ILE A 304 -2.97 5.71 17.36
CA ILE A 304 -3.09 4.25 17.37
C ILE A 304 -3.86 3.82 16.13
N ASN A 305 -3.34 2.81 15.44
CA ASN A 305 -4.05 2.14 14.36
C ASN A 305 -4.37 0.69 14.70
N TRP A 306 -5.43 0.19 14.07
CA TRP A 306 -5.71 -1.24 14.01
C TRP A 306 -5.33 -1.81 12.63
N PHE A 307 -5.62 -3.08 12.38
CA PHE A 307 -5.40 -3.71 11.08
C PHE A 307 -6.31 -4.93 10.96
N PRO A 308 -6.70 -5.34 9.74
CA PRO A 308 -7.43 -6.59 9.57
C PRO A 308 -6.55 -7.78 9.95
N LEU A 309 -7.16 -8.76 10.59
CA LEU A 309 -6.50 -9.99 11.00
C LEU A 309 -6.33 -10.95 9.83
N TYR A 310 -7.23 -10.92 8.86
CA TYR A 310 -7.29 -11.87 7.75
C TYR A 310 -7.45 -13.34 8.16
N LEU A 311 -7.68 -13.64 9.44
CA LEU A 311 -7.82 -15.00 9.96
C LEU A 311 -9.11 -15.66 9.48
N GLY A 312 -10.23 -14.92 9.45
CA GLY A 312 -11.49 -15.40 8.91
C GLY A 312 -11.36 -15.82 7.44
N PRO A 313 -10.88 -14.91 6.56
CA PRO A 313 -10.52 -15.23 5.19
C PRO A 313 -9.54 -16.41 5.03
N ALA A 314 -8.45 -16.44 5.79
CA ALA A 314 -7.46 -17.52 5.71
C ALA A 314 -8.05 -18.88 6.09
N LEU A 315 -8.87 -18.92 7.15
CA LEU A 315 -9.55 -20.12 7.60
C LEU A 315 -10.47 -20.68 6.51
N VAL A 316 -11.30 -19.84 5.87
CA VAL A 316 -12.20 -20.32 4.82
C VAL A 316 -11.45 -20.84 3.60
N VAL A 317 -10.30 -20.27 3.23
CA VAL A 317 -9.44 -20.80 2.16
C VAL A 317 -8.90 -22.19 2.52
N GLU A 318 -8.44 -22.39 3.76
CA GLU A 318 -7.98 -23.71 4.22
C GLU A 318 -9.11 -24.75 4.19
N LEU A 319 -10.32 -24.37 4.60
CA LEU A 319 -11.49 -25.24 4.57
C LEU A 319 -11.90 -25.61 3.15
N VAL A 320 -11.94 -24.66 2.22
CA VAL A 320 -12.21 -24.93 0.80
C VAL A 320 -11.14 -25.87 0.21
N ALA A 321 -9.89 -25.74 0.65
CA ALA A 321 -8.78 -26.60 0.21
C ALA A 321 -8.88 -28.06 0.69
N LEU A 322 -9.80 -28.39 1.62
CA LEU A 322 -10.10 -29.77 2.01
C LEU A 322 -11.01 -30.49 1.00
N THR A 323 -11.60 -29.75 0.06
CA THR A 323 -12.50 -30.30 -0.96
C THR A 323 -11.76 -30.74 -2.23
N PRO A 324 -12.38 -31.54 -3.12
CA PRO A 324 -11.80 -31.88 -4.42
C PRO A 324 -11.50 -30.68 -5.33
N LEU A 325 -12.03 -29.49 -5.02
CA LEU A 325 -11.77 -28.26 -5.77
C LEU A 325 -10.29 -27.90 -5.79
N PHE A 326 -9.52 -28.25 -4.75
CA PHE A 326 -8.07 -27.97 -4.69
C PHE A 326 -7.30 -28.53 -5.90
N LYS A 327 -7.78 -29.63 -6.49
CA LYS A 327 -7.21 -30.23 -7.72
C LYS A 327 -7.52 -29.45 -9.00
N ARG A 328 -8.39 -28.43 -8.93
CA ARG A 328 -8.84 -27.57 -10.03
C ARG A 328 -8.48 -26.12 -9.68
N PRO A 329 -7.25 -25.66 -9.96
CA PRO A 329 -6.70 -24.43 -9.38
C PRO A 329 -7.57 -23.18 -9.63
N ILE A 330 -8.11 -23.03 -10.84
CA ILE A 330 -8.98 -21.89 -11.18
C ILE A 330 -10.30 -21.94 -10.42
N ALA A 331 -10.92 -23.12 -10.34
CA ALA A 331 -12.15 -23.29 -9.56
C ALA A 331 -11.90 -23.12 -8.06
N PHE A 332 -10.78 -23.64 -7.56
CA PHE A 332 -10.34 -23.43 -6.18
C PHE A 332 -10.18 -21.94 -5.86
N GLY A 333 -9.46 -21.20 -6.71
CA GLY A 333 -9.27 -19.76 -6.55
C GLY A 333 -10.59 -18.99 -6.57
N ALA A 334 -11.47 -19.29 -7.53
CA ALA A 334 -12.77 -18.63 -7.65
C ALA A 334 -13.69 -18.92 -6.44
N VAL A 335 -13.80 -20.18 -6.03
CA VAL A 335 -14.65 -20.58 -4.88
C VAL A 335 -14.06 -20.08 -3.56
N SER A 336 -12.74 -20.09 -3.41
CA SER A 336 -12.07 -19.50 -2.25
C SER A 336 -12.31 -17.99 -2.20
N GLY A 337 -12.23 -17.30 -3.33
CA GLY A 337 -12.56 -15.88 -3.44
C GLY A 337 -14.01 -15.57 -3.08
N LEU A 338 -14.96 -16.38 -3.54
CA LEU A 338 -16.36 -16.29 -3.12
C LEU A 338 -16.52 -16.47 -1.60
N ALA A 339 -15.87 -17.49 -1.03
CA ALA A 339 -15.91 -17.76 0.41
C ALA A 339 -15.28 -16.62 1.22
N VAL A 340 -14.15 -16.06 0.75
CA VAL A 340 -13.49 -14.90 1.36
C VAL A 340 -14.39 -13.67 1.31
N GLY A 341 -14.95 -13.35 0.14
CA GLY A 341 -15.83 -12.20 -0.06
C GLY A 341 -17.21 -12.30 0.62
N THR A 342 -17.53 -13.45 1.24
CA THR A 342 -18.79 -13.67 1.96
C THR A 342 -18.53 -14.03 3.42
N VAL A 343 -18.30 -15.31 3.71
CA VAL A 343 -18.07 -15.84 5.07
C VAL A 343 -16.78 -15.28 5.68
N GLY A 344 -15.72 -15.15 4.89
CA GLY A 344 -14.45 -14.57 5.34
C GLY A 344 -14.61 -13.14 5.82
N LEU A 345 -15.29 -12.29 5.04
CA LEU A 345 -15.61 -10.91 5.43
C LEU A 345 -16.55 -10.86 6.63
N TRP A 346 -17.53 -11.74 6.72
CA TRP A 346 -18.40 -11.81 7.90
C TRP A 346 -17.59 -12.11 9.18
N LEU A 347 -16.66 -13.07 9.13
CA LEU A 347 -15.76 -13.35 10.25
C LEU A 347 -14.84 -12.16 10.57
N GLU A 348 -14.31 -11.49 9.54
CA GLU A 348 -13.48 -10.30 9.70
C GLU A 348 -14.26 -9.14 10.36
N SER A 349 -15.56 -9.01 10.04
CA SER A 349 -16.42 -7.97 10.58
C SER A 349 -16.57 -8.04 12.10
N LEU A 350 -16.36 -9.21 12.71
CA LEU A 350 -16.36 -9.37 14.18
C LEU A 350 -15.19 -8.62 14.80
N TRP A 351 -14.01 -8.69 14.18
CA TRP A 351 -12.83 -7.96 14.61
C TRP A 351 -12.96 -6.46 14.33
N ILE A 352 -13.39 -6.09 13.12
CA ILE A 352 -13.66 -4.69 12.76
C ILE A 352 -14.66 -4.07 13.75
N GLY A 353 -15.73 -4.80 14.06
CA GLY A 353 -16.75 -4.40 15.02
C GLY A 353 -16.23 -4.20 16.45
N ALA A 354 -15.18 -4.93 16.83
CA ALA A 354 -14.62 -4.87 18.17
C ALA A 354 -13.63 -3.73 18.39
N VAL A 355 -12.84 -3.35 17.36
CA VAL A 355 -11.70 -2.44 17.56
C VAL A 355 -11.69 -1.18 16.68
N TYR A 356 -12.41 -1.15 15.56
CA TYR A 356 -12.40 0.02 14.67
C TYR A 356 -13.39 1.08 15.15
N HIS A 357 -13.05 2.36 14.90
CA HIS A 357 -13.93 3.49 15.15
C HIS A 357 -15.24 3.42 14.32
N TYR A 358 -15.18 2.79 13.15
CA TYR A 358 -16.29 2.65 12.20
C TYR A 358 -16.58 1.16 11.92
N PRO A 359 -17.43 0.50 12.73
CA PRO A 359 -17.89 -0.85 12.46
C PRO A 359 -18.83 -0.85 11.24
N TRP A 360 -18.94 -1.99 10.54
CA TRP A 360 -19.81 -2.11 9.37
C TRP A 360 -21.26 -2.33 9.77
N PRO A 361 -22.17 -1.36 9.56
CA PRO A 361 -23.59 -1.57 9.83
C PRO A 361 -24.20 -2.60 8.88
N THR A 362 -25.31 -3.21 9.30
CA THR A 362 -26.04 -4.20 8.48
C THR A 362 -26.55 -3.60 7.16
N SER A 363 -26.87 -2.30 7.15
CA SER A 363 -27.38 -1.56 5.99
C SER A 363 -26.45 -1.55 4.78
N MET A 364 -25.12 -1.55 5.00
CA MET A 364 -24.15 -1.47 3.90
C MET A 364 -23.81 -2.82 3.25
N TRP A 365 -24.20 -3.96 3.85
CA TRP A 365 -23.74 -5.28 3.39
C TRP A 365 -24.16 -5.63 1.97
N GLY A 366 -25.32 -5.18 1.51
CA GLY A 366 -25.77 -5.42 0.14
C GLY A 366 -24.79 -4.88 -0.89
N GLU A 367 -24.38 -3.62 -0.73
CA GLU A 367 -23.39 -2.98 -1.61
C GLU A 367 -21.97 -3.50 -1.34
N ALA A 368 -21.62 -3.77 -0.07
CA ALA A 368 -20.33 -4.32 0.30
C ALA A 368 -20.07 -5.67 -0.38
N LEU A 369 -21.03 -6.58 -0.37
CA LEU A 369 -20.93 -7.88 -1.04
C LEU A 369 -20.93 -7.74 -2.56
N ALA A 370 -21.75 -6.84 -3.11
CA ALA A 370 -21.78 -6.58 -4.55
C ALA A 370 -20.43 -6.07 -5.08
N MET A 371 -19.66 -5.34 -4.27
CA MET A 371 -18.30 -4.92 -4.60
C MET A 371 -17.25 -5.99 -4.29
N ALA A 372 -17.29 -6.58 -3.09
CA ALA A 372 -16.25 -7.46 -2.60
C ALA A 372 -16.24 -8.82 -3.28
N VAL A 373 -17.39 -9.42 -3.57
CA VAL A 373 -17.47 -10.78 -4.11
C VAL A 373 -16.84 -10.89 -5.51
N PRO A 374 -17.21 -10.04 -6.51
CA PRO A 374 -16.59 -10.13 -7.84
C PRO A 374 -15.09 -9.90 -7.80
N VAL A 375 -14.63 -8.94 -6.97
CA VAL A 375 -13.21 -8.65 -6.78
C VAL A 375 -12.49 -9.86 -6.16
N ALA A 376 -13.00 -10.39 -5.05
CA ALA A 376 -12.37 -11.50 -4.33
C ALA A 376 -12.31 -12.79 -5.17
N VAL A 377 -13.35 -13.08 -5.96
CA VAL A 377 -13.36 -14.20 -6.90
C VAL A 377 -12.20 -14.08 -7.90
N LEU A 378 -12.03 -12.91 -8.50
CA LEU A 378 -11.01 -12.67 -9.52
C LEU A 378 -9.59 -12.58 -8.94
N THR A 379 -9.42 -11.95 -7.78
CA THR A 379 -8.13 -11.94 -7.08
C THR A 379 -7.77 -13.32 -6.53
N GLY A 380 -8.74 -14.12 -6.11
CA GLY A 380 -8.55 -15.53 -5.76
C GLY A 380 -8.11 -16.39 -6.95
N VAL A 381 -8.68 -16.16 -8.15
CA VAL A 381 -8.18 -16.77 -9.39
C VAL A 381 -6.74 -16.33 -9.69
N CYS A 382 -6.42 -15.05 -9.54
CA CYS A 382 -5.04 -14.56 -9.69
C CYS A 382 -4.09 -15.19 -8.66
N GLY A 383 -4.51 -15.36 -7.41
CA GLY A 383 -3.75 -16.05 -6.37
C GLY A 383 -3.47 -17.51 -6.72
N ALA A 384 -4.45 -18.22 -7.30
CA ALA A 384 -4.26 -19.59 -7.78
C ALA A 384 -3.31 -19.67 -8.99
N LEU A 385 -3.44 -18.75 -9.96
CA LEU A 385 -2.53 -18.65 -11.11
C LEU A 385 -1.10 -18.37 -10.65
N PHE A 386 -0.93 -17.46 -9.68
CA PHE A 386 0.38 -17.15 -9.12
C PHE A 386 0.95 -18.34 -8.35
N GLY A 387 0.14 -19.05 -7.57
CA GLY A 387 0.53 -20.30 -6.91
C GLY A 387 0.98 -21.40 -7.89
N LEU A 388 0.35 -21.52 -9.06
CA LEU A 388 0.82 -22.42 -10.12
C LEU A 388 2.22 -22.05 -10.60
N VAL A 389 2.49 -20.75 -10.81
CA VAL A 389 3.82 -20.27 -11.21
C VAL A 389 4.86 -20.58 -10.13
N LEU A 390 4.55 -20.29 -8.86
CA LEU A 390 5.47 -20.52 -7.74
C LEU A 390 5.68 -22.00 -7.40
N THR A 391 4.88 -22.91 -7.96
CA THR A 391 5.04 -24.37 -7.80
C THR A 391 5.50 -25.06 -9.09
N GLY A 392 5.84 -24.29 -10.13
CA GLY A 392 6.27 -24.82 -11.43
C GLY A 392 5.19 -25.57 -12.22
N GLN A 393 3.93 -25.47 -11.82
CA GLN A 393 2.82 -26.13 -12.50
C GLN A 393 2.37 -25.34 -13.72
N ARG A 394 1.88 -26.04 -14.76
CA ARG A 394 1.47 -25.43 -16.02
C ARG A 394 0.30 -24.48 -15.84
N LEU A 395 0.45 -23.24 -16.32
CA LEU A 395 -0.67 -22.32 -16.45
C LEU A 395 -1.67 -22.84 -17.51
N PRO A 396 -2.98 -22.58 -17.34
CA PRO A 396 -4.02 -23.04 -18.28
C PRO A 396 -3.85 -22.46 -19.71
N GLY A 397 -3.06 -21.41 -19.85
CA GLY A 397 -2.67 -20.83 -21.14
C GLY A 397 -2.49 -19.32 -21.06
N ARG A 398 -1.71 -18.77 -22.00
CA ARG A 398 -1.39 -17.33 -22.04
C ARG A 398 -2.63 -16.44 -22.10
N LYS A 399 -3.61 -16.78 -22.95
CA LYS A 399 -4.86 -16.00 -23.12
C LYS A 399 -5.68 -15.99 -21.83
N VAL A 400 -5.76 -17.13 -21.13
CA VAL A 400 -6.50 -17.25 -19.87
C VAL A 400 -5.85 -16.42 -18.77
N GLY A 401 -4.52 -16.48 -18.65
CA GLY A 401 -3.78 -15.66 -17.67
C GLY A 401 -3.96 -14.17 -17.91
N ILE A 402 -3.81 -13.70 -19.16
CA ILE A 402 -4.02 -12.29 -19.51
C ILE A 402 -5.46 -11.86 -19.25
N ALA A 403 -6.44 -12.67 -19.67
CA ALA A 403 -7.85 -12.36 -19.46
C ALA A 403 -8.20 -12.28 -17.97
N ALA A 404 -7.67 -13.18 -17.14
CA ALA A 404 -7.89 -13.16 -15.70
C ALA A 404 -7.34 -11.88 -15.06
N VAL A 405 -6.10 -11.50 -15.37
CA VAL A 405 -5.48 -10.26 -14.84
C VAL A 405 -6.22 -9.02 -15.33
N ALA A 406 -6.50 -8.92 -16.63
CA ALA A 406 -7.20 -7.77 -17.21
C ALA A 406 -8.61 -7.61 -16.64
N LEU A 407 -9.37 -8.71 -16.51
CA LEU A 407 -10.70 -8.68 -15.90
C LEU A 407 -10.63 -8.30 -14.42
N THR A 408 -9.63 -8.79 -13.68
CA THR A 408 -9.40 -8.41 -12.28
C THR A 408 -9.17 -6.90 -12.16
N VAL A 409 -8.29 -6.33 -12.99
CA VAL A 409 -8.03 -4.88 -13.01
C VAL A 409 -9.30 -4.08 -13.33
N LEU A 410 -10.08 -4.50 -14.32
CA LEU A 410 -11.32 -3.82 -14.70
C LEU A 410 -12.37 -3.87 -13.58
N VAL A 411 -12.56 -5.02 -12.94
CA VAL A 411 -13.53 -5.19 -11.85
C VAL A 411 -13.10 -4.43 -10.60
N ILE A 412 -11.82 -4.44 -10.25
CA ILE A 412 -11.27 -3.58 -9.19
C ILE A 412 -11.51 -2.11 -9.55
N GLY A 413 -11.20 -1.68 -10.78
CA GLY A 413 -11.44 -0.31 -11.23
C GLY A 413 -12.90 0.12 -11.12
N GLY A 414 -13.84 -0.75 -11.50
CA GLY A 414 -15.27 -0.51 -11.33
C GLY A 414 -15.70 -0.42 -9.86
N ALA A 415 -15.19 -1.30 -8.99
CA ALA A 415 -15.45 -1.25 -7.55
C ALA A 415 -14.86 0.01 -6.91
N VAL A 416 -13.65 0.42 -7.29
CA VAL A 416 -13.02 1.67 -6.85
C VAL A 416 -13.85 2.87 -7.30
N ALA A 417 -14.26 2.93 -8.57
CA ALA A 417 -15.12 4.00 -9.07
C ALA A 417 -16.44 4.09 -8.28
N ASN A 418 -17.03 2.95 -7.89
CA ASN A 418 -18.22 2.94 -7.04
C ASN A 418 -17.96 3.41 -5.60
N GLY A 419 -16.85 2.97 -4.98
CA GLY A 419 -16.45 3.38 -3.63
C GLY A 419 -16.13 4.87 -3.53
N LEU A 420 -15.61 5.45 -4.61
CA LEU A 420 -15.31 6.89 -4.72
C LEU A 420 -16.53 7.74 -5.13
N HIS A 421 -17.66 7.12 -5.49
CA HIS A 421 -18.84 7.86 -5.91
C HIS A 421 -19.63 8.37 -4.70
N ILE A 422 -19.43 9.66 -4.40
CA ILE A 422 -19.97 10.37 -3.24
C ILE A 422 -21.06 11.35 -3.67
N LEU A 423 -22.15 11.41 -2.90
CA LEU A 423 -23.19 12.43 -3.01
C LEU A 423 -23.06 13.43 -1.87
N VAL A 424 -23.02 14.72 -2.23
CA VAL A 424 -23.03 15.83 -1.27
C VAL A 424 -24.38 16.55 -1.36
N PRO A 425 -25.12 16.68 -0.25
CA PRO A 425 -26.39 17.39 -0.26
C PRO A 425 -26.17 18.89 -0.52
N ARG A 426 -26.95 19.47 -1.46
CA ARG A 426 -26.73 20.85 -1.94
C ARG A 426 -27.37 21.94 -1.09
N GLN A 427 -28.44 21.61 -0.37
CA GLN A 427 -29.27 22.60 0.35
C GLN A 427 -29.31 22.34 1.87
N ASN A 428 -28.73 21.22 2.31
CA ASN A 428 -28.75 20.85 3.72
C ASN A 428 -27.67 21.62 4.49
N THR A 429 -27.98 21.93 5.74
CA THR A 429 -27.07 22.61 6.66
C THR A 429 -27.00 21.86 7.99
N ALA A 430 -25.95 22.11 8.77
CA ALA A 430 -25.91 21.76 10.18
C ALA A 430 -25.85 23.03 11.02
N THR A 431 -26.73 23.11 12.02
CA THR A 431 -26.61 24.08 13.11
C THR A 431 -25.82 23.43 14.24
N VAL A 432 -24.70 24.03 14.63
CA VAL A 432 -23.83 23.55 15.70
C VAL A 432 -23.80 24.59 16.80
N ASN A 433 -24.25 24.22 17.99
CA ASN A 433 -24.14 25.01 19.20
C ASN A 433 -23.01 24.44 20.05
N LEU A 434 -22.06 25.29 20.42
CA LEU A 434 -20.89 24.92 21.20
C LEU A 434 -21.03 25.47 22.62
N THR A 435 -20.82 24.61 23.61
CA THR A 435 -20.76 25.01 25.03
C THR A 435 -19.35 24.75 25.54
N ASP A 436 -18.70 25.78 26.08
CA ASP A 436 -17.35 25.65 26.63
C ASP A 436 -17.36 24.70 27.84
N LEU A 437 -16.34 23.84 27.90
CA LEU A 437 -16.09 22.90 28.99
C LEU A 437 -14.81 23.29 29.74
N PRO A 438 -14.67 22.88 31.01
CA PRO A 438 -13.43 23.05 31.75
C PRO A 438 -12.22 22.52 30.96
N SER A 439 -11.21 23.36 30.76
CA SER A 439 -10.03 23.04 29.96
C SER A 439 -8.78 23.71 30.52
N PRO A 440 -7.58 23.16 30.25
CA PRO A 440 -6.32 23.78 30.65
C PRO A 440 -6.14 25.19 30.05
N PRO A 441 -5.35 26.07 30.68
CA PRO A 441 -5.07 27.40 30.14
C PRO A 441 -4.53 27.36 28.70
N GLY A 442 -5.08 28.21 27.83
CA GLY A 442 -4.71 28.26 26.40
C GLY A 442 -5.33 27.16 25.53
N GLN A 443 -6.08 26.23 26.13
CA GLN A 443 -6.86 25.23 25.42
C GLN A 443 -8.35 25.59 25.49
N ARG A 444 -9.11 25.20 24.47
CA ARG A 444 -10.56 25.37 24.45
C ARG A 444 -11.23 24.06 24.07
N MET A 445 -11.87 23.44 25.05
CA MET A 445 -12.65 22.22 24.87
C MET A 445 -14.14 22.57 24.91
N VAL A 446 -14.94 21.96 24.04
CA VAL A 446 -16.38 22.25 23.93
C VAL A 446 -17.21 20.96 23.89
N SER A 447 -18.46 21.04 24.31
CA SER A 447 -19.49 20.09 23.85
C SER A 447 -20.20 20.69 22.64
N ALA A 448 -20.60 19.84 21.69
CA ALA A 448 -21.31 20.21 20.48
C ALA A 448 -22.72 19.62 20.49
N ASP A 449 -23.72 20.49 20.33
CA ASP A 449 -25.12 20.13 20.13
C ASP A 449 -25.47 20.47 18.66
N VAL A 450 -25.81 19.44 17.89
CA VAL A 450 -25.83 19.46 16.42
C VAL A 450 -27.24 19.16 15.91
N GLN A 451 -27.80 20.07 15.13
CA GLN A 451 -29.06 19.88 14.43
C GLN A 451 -28.82 19.86 12.92
N LEU A 452 -29.24 18.78 12.25
CA LEU A 452 -29.25 18.67 10.80
C LEU A 452 -30.54 19.27 10.23
N ASN A 453 -30.40 20.11 9.21
CA ASN A 453 -31.53 20.83 8.60
C ASN A 453 -31.62 20.55 7.08
N PRO A 454 -32.70 19.93 6.59
CA PRO A 454 -33.63 19.06 7.32
C PRO A 454 -32.94 17.79 7.85
N PRO A 455 -33.60 16.97 8.70
CA PRO A 455 -33.07 15.66 9.15
C PRO A 455 -33.02 14.66 7.98
N PHE A 456 -31.92 14.65 7.22
CA PHE A 456 -31.77 13.85 6.00
C PHE A 456 -31.07 12.51 6.18
N VAL A 457 -30.58 12.24 7.39
CA VAL A 457 -29.82 11.03 7.74
C VAL A 457 -30.76 9.98 8.30
N SER A 458 -30.55 8.72 7.92
CA SER A 458 -31.30 7.57 8.41
C SER A 458 -31.15 7.36 9.93
N ASP A 459 -31.92 6.44 10.50
CA ASP A 459 -31.81 6.14 11.93
C ASP A 459 -30.49 5.44 12.30
N HIS A 460 -29.85 4.80 11.32
CA HIS A 460 -28.62 4.03 11.48
C HIS A 460 -27.61 4.41 10.37
N PRO A 461 -27.06 5.63 10.39
CA PRO A 461 -26.05 6.03 9.44
C PRO A 461 -24.79 5.16 9.58
N ASP A 462 -24.02 5.09 8.49
CA ASP A 462 -22.70 4.45 8.52
C ASP A 462 -21.80 5.12 9.57
N TRP A 463 -21.81 6.45 9.59
CA TRP A 463 -21.29 7.21 10.73
C TRP A 463 -21.86 8.62 10.83
N LEU A 464 -21.91 9.13 12.06
CA LEU A 464 -22.11 10.54 12.36
C LEU A 464 -21.20 10.88 13.54
N THR A 465 -20.12 11.59 13.26
CA THR A 465 -19.01 11.78 14.21
C THR A 465 -18.45 13.18 14.14
N ILE A 466 -17.85 13.66 15.22
CA ILE A 466 -16.90 14.77 15.17
C ILE A 466 -15.49 14.20 15.12
N LEU A 467 -14.74 14.58 14.10
CA LEU A 467 -13.30 14.31 13.98
C LEU A 467 -12.55 15.57 14.38
N SER A 468 -11.57 15.44 15.26
CA SER A 468 -10.55 16.45 15.50
C SER A 468 -9.18 15.81 15.23
N TRP A 469 -8.37 16.41 14.37
CA TRP A 469 -7.08 15.86 13.95
C TRP A 469 -6.02 16.95 13.81
N GLN A 470 -4.76 16.56 13.66
CA GLN A 470 -3.59 17.45 13.60
C GLN A 470 -3.38 18.30 14.86
N GLY A 471 -3.80 17.77 16.01
CA GLY A 471 -3.71 18.44 17.31
C GLY A 471 -2.33 18.51 17.95
N ARG A 472 -1.30 17.99 17.28
CA ARG A 472 0.03 17.64 17.80
C ARG A 472 0.05 16.42 18.74
N MET A 473 1.12 15.62 18.67
CA MET A 473 1.25 14.36 19.41
C MET A 473 1.07 14.47 20.92
N GLN A 474 1.51 15.59 21.53
CA GLN A 474 1.36 15.83 22.96
C GLN A 474 -0.10 15.98 23.42
N ASN A 475 -1.02 16.29 22.51
CA ASN A 475 -2.42 16.52 22.81
C ASN A 475 -3.25 15.31 22.35
N ASN A 476 -3.35 14.29 23.19
CA ASN A 476 -4.07 13.05 22.86
C ASN A 476 -3.61 12.41 21.53
N ARG A 477 -2.29 12.38 21.29
CA ARG A 477 -1.69 11.85 20.04
C ARG A 477 -2.11 12.61 18.79
N GLY A 478 -2.73 13.78 18.93
CA GLY A 478 -3.17 14.63 17.83
C GLY A 478 -4.40 14.13 17.07
N LEU A 479 -5.14 13.14 17.61
CA LEU A 479 -6.36 12.59 17.01
C LEU A 479 -7.45 12.37 18.06
N MET A 480 -8.68 12.79 17.75
CA MET A 480 -9.87 12.52 18.53
C MET A 480 -11.05 12.27 17.61
N ILE A 481 -11.78 11.18 17.85
CA ILE A 481 -12.99 10.83 17.10
C ILE A 481 -14.11 10.60 18.12
N ASP A 482 -15.16 11.41 18.04
CA ASP A 482 -16.34 11.31 18.91
C ASP A 482 -17.56 10.87 18.09
N ARG A 483 -18.19 9.76 18.49
CA ARG A 483 -19.44 9.28 17.88
C ARG A 483 -20.62 9.94 18.59
N LEU A 484 -21.39 10.73 17.85
CA LEU A 484 -22.42 11.55 18.47
C LEU A 484 -23.62 10.71 18.91
N ALA A 485 -24.16 11.04 20.09
CA ALA A 485 -25.39 10.44 20.59
C ALA A 485 -26.60 11.09 19.92
N LYS A 486 -27.54 10.29 19.42
CA LYS A 486 -28.81 10.77 18.87
C LYS A 486 -29.73 11.19 20.02
N VAL A 487 -30.17 12.44 20.00
CA VAL A 487 -31.09 13.03 20.99
C VAL A 487 -32.52 13.10 20.43
N GLY A 488 -32.66 13.26 19.11
CA GLY A 488 -33.94 13.32 18.41
C GLY A 488 -33.78 13.27 16.89
N PRO A 489 -34.86 13.48 16.12
CA PRO A 489 -34.79 13.52 14.65
C PRO A 489 -33.82 14.59 14.14
N GLY A 490 -32.70 14.16 13.54
CA GLY A 490 -31.63 15.05 13.09
C GLY A 490 -30.88 15.78 14.20
N HIS A 491 -31.14 15.48 15.48
CA HIS A 491 -30.54 16.14 16.63
C HIS A 491 -29.56 15.20 17.32
N TYR A 492 -28.32 15.64 17.45
CA TYR A 492 -27.20 14.86 17.97
C TYR A 492 -26.37 15.67 18.95
N ARG A 493 -25.65 14.99 19.85
CA ARG A 493 -24.77 15.63 20.83
C ARG A 493 -23.44 14.89 20.94
N SER A 494 -22.36 15.66 21.11
CA SER A 494 -21.03 15.11 21.42
C SER A 494 -21.04 14.35 22.73
N THR A 495 -20.36 13.21 22.78
CA THR A 495 -20.25 12.39 23.99
C THR A 495 -18.95 12.63 24.76
N GLN A 496 -18.00 13.31 24.12
CA GLN A 496 -16.69 13.65 24.68
C GLN A 496 -16.36 15.14 24.47
N PRO A 497 -15.48 15.74 25.29
CA PRO A 497 -15.00 17.10 25.09
C PRO A 497 -14.23 17.26 23.76
N VAL A 498 -14.67 18.13 22.87
CA VAL A 498 -14.10 18.35 21.54
C VAL A 498 -13.10 19.52 21.56
N PRO A 499 -11.86 19.36 21.05
CA PRO A 499 -10.91 20.47 20.97
C PRO A 499 -11.24 21.41 19.80
N VAL A 500 -11.17 22.72 20.05
CA VAL A 500 -11.38 23.77 19.05
C VAL A 500 -10.38 24.93 19.23
N TRP A 501 -9.09 24.59 19.31
CA TRP A 501 -8.01 25.53 19.61
C TRP A 501 -6.71 25.15 18.89
N GLY A 502 -5.75 26.07 18.86
CA GLY A 502 -4.41 25.81 18.33
C GLY A 502 -4.45 25.28 16.90
N GLU A 503 -3.72 24.20 16.65
CA GLU A 503 -3.60 23.60 15.31
C GLU A 503 -4.63 22.51 15.01
N TRP A 504 -5.50 22.18 15.98
CA TRP A 504 -6.58 21.22 15.74
C TRP A 504 -7.43 21.66 14.55
N LYS A 505 -7.79 20.70 13.71
CA LYS A 505 -8.86 20.85 12.72
C LYS A 505 -10.03 20.00 13.15
N THR A 506 -11.21 20.58 13.29
CA THR A 506 -12.39 19.93 13.86
C THR A 506 -13.57 20.07 12.93
N LEU A 507 -14.20 18.95 12.58
CA LEU A 507 -15.31 18.88 11.64
C LEU A 507 -16.34 17.84 12.06
N LEU A 508 -17.61 18.15 11.79
CA LEU A 508 -18.71 17.20 11.81
C LEU A 508 -18.67 16.38 10.51
N ARG A 509 -18.66 15.07 10.62
CA ARG A 509 -18.64 14.10 9.52
C ARG A 509 -19.92 13.30 9.50
N VAL A 510 -20.48 13.09 8.31
CA VAL A 510 -21.69 12.29 8.08
C VAL A 510 -21.47 11.37 6.90
N GLN A 511 -21.71 10.07 7.10
CA GLN A 511 -21.90 9.13 6.02
C GLN A 511 -23.18 8.31 6.22
N ASP A 512 -23.98 8.23 5.16
CA ASP A 512 -25.16 7.38 5.08
C ASP A 512 -25.31 6.88 3.63
N GLY A 513 -24.85 5.65 3.38
CA GLY A 513 -24.84 5.03 2.07
C GLY A 513 -23.92 5.75 1.09
N ARG A 514 -24.51 6.45 0.10
CA ARG A 514 -23.76 7.26 -0.89
C ARG A 514 -23.53 8.69 -0.45
N THR A 515 -24.27 9.15 0.56
CA THR A 515 -24.08 10.49 1.10
C THR A 515 -22.86 10.46 2.00
N MET A 516 -21.82 11.23 1.65
CA MET A 516 -20.64 11.42 2.48
C MET A 516 -20.25 12.89 2.45
N THR A 517 -20.34 13.56 3.59
CA THR A 517 -20.32 15.00 3.66
C THR A 517 -19.87 15.47 5.04
N ALA A 518 -19.43 16.73 5.13
CA ALA A 518 -18.97 17.30 6.39
C ALA A 518 -19.30 18.79 6.52
N VAL A 519 -19.20 19.28 7.76
CA VAL A 519 -19.29 20.69 8.12
C VAL A 519 -18.08 21.04 9.00
N PRO A 520 -17.27 22.05 8.65
CA PRO A 520 -16.16 22.45 9.49
C PRO A 520 -16.71 23.12 10.75
N ILE A 521 -16.09 22.86 11.90
CA ILE A 521 -16.41 23.48 13.20
C ILE A 521 -15.31 24.47 13.55
N TRP A 522 -14.06 24.03 13.53
CA TRP A 522 -12.87 24.81 13.83
C TRP A 522 -11.75 24.48 12.84
N GLU A 523 -11.16 25.49 12.23
CA GLU A 523 -9.90 25.35 11.48
C GLU A 523 -9.05 26.60 11.71
N PRO A 524 -7.77 26.46 12.09
CA PRO A 524 -6.90 27.62 12.28
C PRO A 524 -6.69 28.38 10.97
N ALA A 525 -6.38 29.67 11.06
CA ALA A 525 -5.82 30.40 9.92
C ALA A 525 -4.48 29.76 9.50
N ASP A 526 -4.23 29.70 8.21
CA ASP A 526 -2.98 29.19 7.66
C ASP A 526 -2.49 30.07 6.51
N ASP A 527 -1.53 30.93 6.83
CA ASP A 527 -0.94 31.88 5.89
C ASP A 527 -0.12 31.20 4.78
N ALA A 528 0.32 29.95 4.97
CA ALA A 528 1.08 29.24 3.95
C ALA A 528 0.19 28.70 2.81
N ILE A 529 -1.11 28.48 3.08
CA ILE A 529 -2.13 28.08 2.09
C ILE A 529 -3.26 29.12 2.01
N PRO A 530 -2.92 30.42 2.00
CA PRO A 530 -3.71 31.58 2.47
C PRO A 530 -5.17 31.28 2.85
N ALA A 531 -5.37 30.43 3.85
CA ALA A 531 -6.68 29.88 4.18
C ALA A 531 -7.18 30.57 5.46
N PRO A 532 -8.34 31.27 5.41
CA PRO A 532 -8.85 32.02 6.54
C PRO A 532 -9.35 31.10 7.64
N GLU A 533 -9.18 31.50 8.90
CA GLU A 533 -9.70 30.77 10.06
C GLU A 533 -11.20 30.47 9.89
N VAL A 534 -11.58 29.25 10.25
CA VAL A 534 -12.97 28.88 10.48
C VAL A 534 -13.21 28.91 11.99
N PRO A 535 -13.78 29.99 12.55
CA PRO A 535 -13.88 30.16 13.99
C PRO A 535 -14.92 29.23 14.61
N ALA A 536 -14.66 28.78 15.83
CA ALA A 536 -15.56 27.98 16.65
C ALA A 536 -16.56 28.88 17.39
N LEU A 537 -17.56 29.37 16.68
CA LEU A 537 -18.61 30.24 17.25
C LEU A 537 -19.50 29.46 18.23
N ALA A 538 -20.03 30.15 19.25
CA ALA A 538 -20.98 29.54 20.20
C ALA A 538 -22.23 28.97 19.52
N SER A 539 -22.65 29.57 18.40
CA SER A 539 -23.67 29.03 17.50
C SER A 539 -23.30 29.35 16.06
N SER A 540 -23.43 28.36 15.18
CA SER A 540 -23.22 28.55 13.74
C SER A 540 -24.12 27.62 12.92
N THR A 541 -24.54 28.08 11.76
CA THR A 541 -25.22 27.26 10.75
C THR A 541 -24.42 27.30 9.46
N ARG A 542 -23.97 26.13 9.00
CA ARG A 542 -23.09 26.02 7.82
C ARG A 542 -23.62 24.96 6.84
N PRO A 543 -23.41 25.14 5.53
CA PRO A 543 -23.77 24.15 4.54
C PRO A 543 -22.85 22.93 4.62
N PHE A 544 -23.40 21.78 4.26
CA PHE A 544 -22.63 20.57 4.04
C PHE A 544 -21.77 20.69 2.78
N VAL A 545 -20.52 20.24 2.86
CA VAL A 545 -19.56 20.25 1.75
C VAL A 545 -18.90 18.88 1.58
N LEU A 546 -18.25 18.68 0.44
CA LEU A 546 -17.43 17.48 0.22
C LEU A 546 -16.32 17.45 1.28
N GLU A 547 -16.28 16.40 2.09
CA GLU A 547 -15.37 16.30 3.23
C GLU A 547 -13.89 16.50 2.86
N VAL A 548 -13.49 15.99 1.69
CA VAL A 548 -12.14 16.15 1.14
C VAL A 548 -11.74 17.63 1.01
N THR A 549 -12.67 18.57 0.82
CA THR A 549 -12.36 20.01 0.76
C THR A 549 -11.95 20.60 2.11
N ILE A 550 -12.32 19.93 3.21
CA ILE A 550 -11.94 20.28 4.59
C ILE A 550 -10.67 19.51 4.97
N LEU A 551 -10.66 18.20 4.73
CA LEU A 551 -9.53 17.34 5.12
C LEU A 551 -8.28 17.58 4.26
N GLN A 552 -8.44 17.97 3.01
CA GLN A 552 -7.35 18.35 2.10
C GLN A 552 -7.44 19.85 1.79
N ARG A 553 -7.55 20.67 2.83
CA ARG A 553 -7.58 22.13 2.71
C ARG A 553 -6.32 22.69 2.04
N GLU A 554 -5.22 21.96 2.14
CA GLU A 554 -3.93 22.24 1.49
C GLU A 554 -3.93 21.99 -0.03
N ARG A 555 -4.90 21.21 -0.54
CA ARG A 555 -5.02 20.96 -1.97
C ARG A 555 -5.64 22.18 -2.65
N ASP A 556 -5.05 22.58 -3.77
CA ASP A 556 -5.55 23.66 -4.62
C ASP A 556 -6.86 23.23 -5.29
N GLN A 557 -7.98 23.68 -4.70
CA GLN A 557 -9.32 23.40 -5.22
C GLN A 557 -9.63 24.19 -6.50
N GLY A 558 -8.78 25.14 -6.91
CA GLY A 558 -8.89 25.89 -8.16
C GLY A 558 -8.19 25.24 -9.34
N ALA A 559 -7.40 24.18 -9.12
CA ALA A 559 -6.66 23.50 -10.18
C ALA A 559 -7.61 22.90 -11.25
N PRO A 560 -7.30 23.04 -12.56
CA PRO A 560 -8.17 22.53 -13.61
C PRO A 560 -8.37 21.01 -13.54
N THR A 561 -9.64 20.57 -13.53
CA THR A 561 -9.99 19.14 -13.40
C THR A 561 -9.39 18.28 -14.50
N TRP A 562 -9.26 18.79 -15.73
CA TRP A 562 -8.66 18.05 -16.85
C TRP A 562 -7.18 17.75 -16.61
N LEU A 563 -6.46 18.67 -15.95
CA LEU A 563 -5.03 18.52 -15.65
C LEU A 563 -4.84 17.47 -14.54
N PHE A 564 -5.66 17.53 -13.49
CA PHE A 564 -5.70 16.51 -12.44
C PHE A 564 -6.00 15.12 -13.03
N THR A 565 -6.99 15.06 -13.93
CA THR A 565 -7.37 13.82 -14.64
C THR A 565 -6.23 13.28 -15.49
N ALA A 566 -5.57 14.15 -16.27
CA ALA A 566 -4.44 13.76 -17.10
C ALA A 566 -3.27 13.21 -16.26
N GLY A 567 -2.93 13.88 -15.15
CA GLY A 567 -1.93 13.40 -14.21
C GLY A 567 -2.28 12.03 -13.63
N GLY A 568 -3.54 11.85 -13.21
CA GLY A 568 -4.05 10.56 -12.76
C GLY A 568 -3.98 9.46 -13.82
N ILE A 569 -4.25 9.77 -15.09
CA ILE A 569 -4.12 8.82 -16.20
C ILE A 569 -2.66 8.41 -16.42
N VAL A 570 -1.71 9.34 -16.31
CA VAL A 570 -0.27 9.02 -16.41
C VAL A 570 0.13 8.03 -15.33
N VAL A 571 -0.25 8.30 -14.07
CA VAL A 571 -0.01 7.38 -12.95
C VAL A 571 -0.65 6.01 -13.20
N LEU A 572 -1.89 5.99 -13.68
CA LEU A 572 -2.58 4.75 -14.03
C LEU A 572 -1.81 3.94 -15.09
N ILE A 573 -1.34 4.59 -16.16
CA ILE A 573 -0.54 3.93 -17.21
C ILE A 573 0.73 3.32 -16.60
N LEU A 574 1.46 4.08 -15.77
CA LEU A 574 2.68 3.58 -15.12
C LEU A 574 2.38 2.38 -14.21
N THR A 575 1.27 2.43 -13.45
CA THR A 575 0.82 1.33 -12.59
C THR A 575 0.50 0.09 -13.43
N LEU A 576 -0.25 0.25 -14.52
CA LEU A 576 -0.62 -0.84 -15.43
C LEU A 576 0.59 -1.44 -16.15
N MET A 577 1.63 -0.65 -16.44
CA MET A 577 2.89 -1.16 -16.96
C MET A 577 3.58 -2.09 -15.97
N VAL A 578 3.61 -1.75 -14.67
CA VAL A 578 4.20 -2.61 -13.62
C VAL A 578 3.39 -3.90 -13.47
N ILE A 579 2.05 -3.81 -13.39
CA ILE A 579 1.18 -4.99 -13.32
C ILE A 579 1.37 -5.90 -14.55
N SER A 580 1.47 -5.30 -15.74
CA SER A 580 1.72 -6.03 -17.00
C SER A 580 3.10 -6.68 -17.00
N ALA A 581 4.12 -6.03 -16.45
CA ALA A 581 5.47 -6.58 -16.32
C ALA A 581 5.51 -7.77 -15.36
N LEU A 582 4.83 -7.69 -14.20
CA LEU A 582 4.70 -8.82 -13.27
C LEU A 582 3.98 -10.01 -13.92
N ALA A 583 2.85 -9.76 -14.60
CA ALA A 583 2.11 -10.81 -15.31
C ALA A 583 2.95 -11.43 -16.45
N TRP A 584 3.70 -10.61 -17.18
CA TRP A 584 4.64 -11.07 -18.20
C TRP A 584 5.73 -11.95 -17.59
N GLY A 585 6.36 -11.52 -16.50
CA GLY A 585 7.43 -12.29 -15.87
C GLY A 585 6.94 -13.61 -15.30
N ALA A 586 5.74 -13.63 -14.68
CA ALA A 586 5.11 -14.84 -14.19
C ALA A 586 4.86 -15.84 -15.34
N GLY A 587 4.34 -15.37 -16.48
CA GLY A 587 4.18 -16.18 -17.68
C GLY A 587 5.50 -16.63 -18.29
N ARG A 588 6.54 -15.79 -18.27
CA ARG A 588 7.88 -16.11 -18.76
C ARG A 588 8.52 -17.24 -17.95
N LEU A 589 8.47 -17.15 -16.63
CA LEU A 589 8.97 -18.17 -15.72
C LEU A 589 8.28 -19.51 -15.97
N ASN A 590 6.95 -19.49 -16.06
CA ASN A 590 6.15 -20.71 -16.29
C ASN A 590 6.46 -21.40 -17.63
N ASN A 591 6.68 -20.63 -18.70
CA ASN A 591 6.98 -21.20 -20.01
C ASN A 591 8.41 -21.78 -20.08
N ALA A 592 9.36 -21.19 -19.37
CA ALA A 592 10.76 -21.58 -19.44
C ALA A 592 11.05 -22.91 -18.72
N GLU A 593 10.34 -23.21 -17.64
CA GLU A 593 10.46 -24.48 -16.92
C GLU A 593 9.82 -25.67 -17.65
N GLN A 594 9.07 -25.42 -18.72
CA GLN A 594 8.35 -26.44 -19.50
C GLN A 594 8.87 -26.63 -20.93
N ALA A 595 9.90 -25.87 -21.31
CA ALA A 595 10.60 -26.14 -22.56
C ALA A 595 11.39 -27.46 -22.39
N PRO A 596 11.30 -28.43 -23.33
CA PRO A 596 12.25 -29.53 -23.35
C PRO A 596 13.66 -28.94 -23.40
N GLU A 597 14.61 -29.51 -22.66
CA GLU A 597 16.01 -29.12 -22.80
C GLU A 597 16.38 -29.19 -24.29
N PRO A 598 16.96 -28.12 -24.87
CA PRO A 598 17.53 -28.23 -26.19
C PRO A 598 18.56 -29.34 -26.11
N VAL A 599 18.36 -30.41 -26.89
CA VAL A 599 19.41 -31.37 -27.15
C VAL A 599 20.53 -30.58 -27.81
N GLU A 600 21.54 -30.20 -27.05
CA GLU A 600 22.82 -29.84 -27.64
C GLU A 600 23.23 -31.06 -28.47
N GLU A 601 23.18 -30.92 -29.80
CA GLU A 601 23.91 -31.82 -30.67
C GLU A 601 25.35 -31.80 -30.19
N LYS A 602 25.72 -32.82 -29.40
CA LYS A 602 27.11 -33.06 -29.03
C LYS A 602 27.90 -32.97 -30.32
N GLN A 603 28.78 -31.98 -30.42
CA GLN A 603 29.71 -31.90 -31.54
C GLN A 603 30.30 -33.30 -31.74
N PRO A 604 30.21 -33.87 -32.95
CA PRO A 604 30.80 -35.17 -33.19
C PRO A 604 32.27 -35.10 -32.80
N LEU A 605 32.70 -36.06 -31.97
CA LEU A 605 34.08 -36.18 -31.52
C LEU A 605 35.02 -36.03 -32.74
N PRO A 606 36.05 -35.19 -32.67
CA PRO A 606 37.04 -35.09 -33.75
C PRO A 606 37.66 -36.48 -33.95
N GLY A 607 37.32 -37.16 -35.05
CA GLY A 607 37.95 -38.45 -35.42
C GLY A 607 37.03 -39.63 -35.73
N ALA A 608 35.70 -39.49 -35.78
CA ALA A 608 34.86 -40.58 -36.28
C ALA A 608 35.02 -40.74 -37.81
N PRO A 609 35.38 -41.93 -38.35
CA PRO A 609 35.54 -42.13 -39.78
C PRO A 609 34.18 -42.03 -40.49
N ARG A 610 34.13 -41.29 -41.59
CA ARG A 610 32.98 -41.30 -42.50
C ARG A 610 32.91 -42.69 -43.15
N ALA A 611 31.84 -43.43 -42.88
CA ALA A 611 31.49 -44.61 -43.67
C ALA A 611 31.19 -44.19 -45.11
N ALA A 612 31.73 -44.94 -46.05
CA ALA A 612 31.71 -44.72 -47.49
C ALA A 612 30.30 -44.80 -48.11
#